data_AF-A0A800M4S2-F1
#
_entry.id   AF-A0A800M4S2-F1
#
_cell.length_a   1.000
_cell.length_b   1.000
_cell.length_c   1.000
_cell.angle_alpha   90.00
_cell.angle_beta   90.00
_cell.angle_gamma   90.00
#
_symmetry.space_group_name_H-M   'P 1'
#
loop_
_entity.id
_entity.type
_entity.pdbx_description
1 polymer ?
#
loop_
_entity_poly.entity_id
_entity_poly.type
_entity_poly.pdbx_seq_one_letter_code
_entity_poly.pdbx_strand_id
1 'polypeptide(L)' 'ELPEDRQPRVIALTARAMTADREACYEAGMDGFLAKPFRISALAEVLGAPPVGLA' A
#
# COMPACT_ATOMS: atom_id res chain seq x y z
N GLU A 1 18.40 -10.10 -8.82
CA GLU A 1 17.64 -9.06 -8.10
C GLU A 1 17.50 -7.83 -9.00
N LEU A 2 16.46 -7.01 -8.81
CA LEU A 2 16.28 -5.76 -9.53
C LEU A 2 17.04 -4.63 -8.81
N PRO A 3 17.72 -3.71 -9.54
CA PRO A 3 18.23 -2.46 -8.96
C PRO A 3 17.14 -1.70 -8.21
N GLU A 4 17.49 -0.99 -7.13
CA GLU A 4 16.56 -0.30 -6.22
C GLU A 4 15.59 0.64 -6.96
N ASP A 5 16.09 1.38 -7.96
CA ASP A 5 15.30 2.31 -8.79
C ASP A 5 14.30 1.62 -9.73
N ARG A 6 14.39 0.30 -9.89
CA ARG A 6 13.51 -0.52 -10.72
C ARG A 6 12.65 -1.50 -9.93
N GLN A 7 12.73 -1.49 -8.59
CA GLN A 7 11.88 -2.34 -7.77
C GLN A 7 10.44 -1.79 -7.79
N PRO A 8 9.42 -2.65 -7.93
CA PRO A 8 8.04 -2.20 -7.88
C PRO A 8 7.69 -1.78 -6.45
N ARG A 9 6.80 -0.79 -6.32
CA ARG A 9 6.17 -0.50 -5.03
C ARG A 9 5.19 -1.60 -4.68
N VAL A 10 5.32 -2.17 -3.48
CA VAL A 10 4.50 -3.26 -2.96
C VAL A 10 3.64 -2.76 -1.82
N ILE A 11 2.31 -2.86 -1.96
CA ILE A 11 1.35 -2.45 -0.94
C ILE A 11 0.57 -3.68 -0.49
N ALA A 12 0.56 -3.95 0.82
CA ALA A 12 -0.24 -5.02 1.40
C ALA A 12 -1.73 -4.68 1.33
N LEU A 13 -2.55 -5.60 0.80
CA LEU A 13 -4.01 -5.48 0.84
C LEU A 13 -4.63 -6.66 1.60
N THR A 14 -5.18 -6.39 2.77
CA THR A 14 -5.67 -7.45 3.68
C THR A 14 -7.17 -7.35 3.96
N ALA A 15 -7.81 -8.48 4.26
CA ALA A 15 -9.18 -8.54 4.77
C ALA A 15 -9.27 -8.45 6.30
N ARG A 16 -8.15 -8.60 7.02
CA ARG A 16 -8.04 -8.47 8.48
C ARG A 16 -6.89 -7.52 8.78
N ALA A 17 -7.19 -6.43 9.47
CA ALA A 17 -6.22 -5.37 9.72
C ALA A 17 -5.86 -5.31 11.20
N MET A 18 -5.20 -6.35 11.70
CA MET A 18 -4.61 -6.28 13.02
C MET A 18 -3.34 -5.44 12.95
N THR A 19 -3.00 -4.77 14.06
CA THR A 19 -1.75 -3.99 14.15
C THR A 19 -0.53 -4.84 13.81
N ALA A 20 -0.50 -6.10 14.26
CA ALA A 20 0.57 -7.04 13.96
C ALA A 20 0.70 -7.35 12.46
N ASP A 21 -0.41 -7.44 11.72
CA ASP A 21 -0.36 -7.66 10.26
C ASP A 21 0.27 -6.46 9.56
N ARG A 22 -0.04 -5.25 10.04
CA ARG A 22 0.52 -4.01 9.50
C ARG A 22 2.02 -3.95 9.74
N GLU A 23 2.46 -4.18 10.98
CA GLU A 23 3.88 -4.15 11.37
C GLU A 23 4.70 -5.18 10.58
N ALA A 24 4.22 -6.43 10.52
CA ALA A 24 4.89 -7.51 9.78
C ALA A 24 5.09 -7.18 8.29
N CYS A 25 4.14 -6.49 7.65
CA CYS A 25 4.26 -6.10 6.25
C CYS A 25 5.36 -5.04 6.04
N TYR A 26 5.49 -4.06 6.94
CA TYR A 26 6.56 -3.06 6.86
C TYR A 26 7.93 -3.66 7.18
N GLU A 27 8.02 -4.54 8.18
CA GLU A 27 9.26 -5.26 8.49
C GLU A 27 9.74 -6.14 7.32
N ALA A 28 8.81 -6.69 6.54
CA ALA A 28 9.11 -7.43 5.32
C ALA A 28 9.54 -6.55 4.13
N GLY A 29 9.53 -5.22 4.27
CA GLY A 29 9.97 -4.27 3.24
C GLY A 29 8.87 -3.80 2.29
N MET A 30 7.59 -3.93 2.65
CA MET A 30 6.49 -3.36 1.85
C MET A 30 6.39 -1.85 2.02
N ASP A 31 6.01 -1.15 0.95
CA ASP A 31 5.89 0.31 0.89
C ASP A 31 4.59 0.85 1.48
N GLY A 32 3.61 -0.01 1.73
CA GLY A 32 2.30 0.43 2.22
C GLY A 32 1.37 -0.70 2.66
N PHE A 33 0.25 -0.30 3.24
CA PHE A 33 -0.76 -1.21 3.79
C PHE A 33 -2.17 -0.63 3.62
N LEU A 34 -3.13 -1.47 3.21
CA LEU A 34 -4.54 -1.12 3.05
C LEU A 34 -5.44 -2.27 3.54
N ALA A 35 -6.50 -1.93 4.26
CA ALA A 35 -7.43 -2.87 4.86
C ALA A 35 -8.78 -2.87 4.12
N LYS A 36 -9.38 -4.05 3.87
CA LYS A 36 -10.76 -4.18 3.39
C LYS A 36 -11.76 -4.12 4.57
N PRO A 37 -12.97 -3.56 4.35
CA PRO A 37 -13.33 -2.74 3.19
C PRO A 37 -12.66 -1.37 3.26
N PHE A 38 -12.20 -0.84 2.12
CA PHE A 38 -11.62 0.50 2.00
C PHE A 38 -12.43 1.38 1.06
N ARG A 39 -12.25 2.70 1.19
CA ARG A 39 -12.77 3.70 0.23
C ARG A 39 -11.74 3.92 -0.88
N ILE A 40 -12.22 4.31 -2.07
CA ILE A 40 -11.35 4.67 -3.20
C ILE A 40 -10.35 5.78 -2.84
N SER A 41 -10.74 6.73 -1.98
CA SER A 41 -9.83 7.78 -1.50
C SER A 41 -8.61 7.21 -0.76
N ALA A 42 -8.80 6.18 0.07
CA ALA A 42 -7.71 5.52 0.79
C ALA A 42 -6.79 4.72 -0.16
N LEU A 43 -7.36 4.16 -1.24
CA LEU A 43 -6.56 3.54 -2.30
C LEU A 43 -5.72 4.58 -3.06
N ALA A 44 -6.31 5.72 -3.43
CA ALA A 44 -5.58 6.79 -4.10
C ALA A 44 -4.42 7.32 -3.24
N GLU A 45 -4.68 7.53 -1.95
CA GLU A 45 -3.68 7.96 -0.96
C GLU A 45 -2.48 6.99 -0.88
N VAL A 46 -2.73 5.69 -0.73
CA VAL A 46 -1.63 4.72 -0.59
C VAL A 46 -0.84 4.52 -1.89
N LEU A 47 -1.50 4.66 -3.06
CA LEU A 47 -0.83 4.61 -4.35
C LEU A 47 0.01 5.87 -4.61
N GLY A 48 -0.20 6.95 -3.85
CA GLY A 48 0.38 8.25 -4.16
C GLY A 48 -0.12 8.83 -5.49
N ALA A 49 -1.25 8.30 -5.99
CA ALA A 49 -1.90 8.83 -7.18
C ALA A 49 -2.77 10.03 -6.74
N PRO A 50 -2.73 11.17 -7.45
CA PRO A 50 -3.76 12.18 -7.25
C PRO A 50 -5.14 11.51 -7.45
N PRO A 51 -6.16 11.84 -6.64
CA PRO A 51 -7.49 11.29 -6.84
C PRO A 51 -7.88 11.48 -8.31
N VAL A 52 -8.28 10.39 -8.97
CA VAL A 52 -8.71 10.38 -10.38
C VAL A 52 -9.71 11.51 -10.58
N GLY A 53 -9.28 12.60 -11.23
CA GLY A 53 -10.10 13.80 -11.40
C GLY A 53 -9.41 15.17 -11.34
N LEU A 54 -8.10 15.29 -11.15
CA LEU A 54 -7.39 16.54 -11.48
C LEU A 54 -6.37 16.30 -12.59
N ALA A 55 -6.70 16.85 -13.76
CA ALA A 55 -5.73 17.31 -14.74
C ALA A 55 -4.96 18.52 -14.18
#